data_AF-T0F494-F1
#
_entry.id   AF-T0F494-F1
#
_cell.length_a   1.000
_cell.length_b   1.000
_cell.length_c   1.000
_cell.angle_alpha   90.00
_cell.angle_beta   90.00
_cell.angle_gamma   90.00
#
_symmetry.space_group_name_H-M   'P 1'
#
loop_
_entity.id
_entity.type
_entity.pdbx_description
1 polymer ?
#
loop_
_entity_poly.entity_id
_entity_poly.type
_entity_poly.pdbx_seq_one_letter_code
_entity_poly.pdbx_strand_id
1 'polypeptide(L)' 'MEMHFVTSPLIKAIGYDKDSRILEIEFHTNEILIYSEISFDLYVAFMSSPSKAEFWRQYIK' A
#
# COMPACT_ATOMS: atom_id res chain seq x y z
N MET A 1 -4.30 -6.45 11.12
CA MET A 1 -4.32 -5.57 9.94
C MET A 1 -5.75 -5.38 9.42
N GLU A 2 -6.15 -4.15 9.10
CA GLU A 2 -7.37 -3.82 8.35
C GLU A 2 -6.98 -3.27 6.97
N MET A 3 -7.76 -3.57 5.93
CA MET A 3 -7.54 -3.07 4.57
C MET A 3 -8.33 -1.78 4.34
N HIS A 4 -7.67 -0.73 3.85
CA HIS A 4 -8.31 0.54 3.50
C HIS A 4 -8.47 0.68 2.00
N PHE A 5 -9.72 0.80 1.52
CA PHE A 5 -10.00 1.10 0.12
C PHE A 5 -9.49 2.49 -0.25
N VAL A 6 -8.87 2.59 -1.43
CA VAL A 6 -8.29 3.86 -1.91
C VAL A 6 -8.81 4.20 -3.31
N THR A 7 -8.88 5.49 -3.60
CA THR A 7 -9.14 5.96 -4.95
C THR A 7 -7.86 5.84 -5.78
N SER A 8 -7.80 4.82 -6.63
CA SER A 8 -6.72 4.61 -7.59
C SER A 8 -7.21 3.75 -8.75
N PRO A 9 -6.77 4.00 -9.98
CA PRO A 9 -7.13 3.17 -11.13
C PRO A 9 -6.44 1.80 -11.13
N LEU A 10 -5.37 1.63 -10.33
CA LEU A 10 -4.56 0.40 -10.29
C LEU A 10 -4.74 -0.37 -8.96
N ILE A 11 -4.78 0.37 -7.86
CA ILE A 11 -4.78 -0.19 -6.50
C ILE A 11 -6.19 -0.09 -5.93
N LYS A 12 -6.69 -1.20 -5.41
CA LYS A 12 -8.04 -1.31 -4.84
C LYS A 12 -8.03 -0.99 -3.34
N ALA A 13 -7.13 -1.62 -2.59
CA ALA A 13 -7.02 -1.43 -1.15
C ALA A 13 -5.57 -1.57 -0.67
N ILE A 14 -5.26 -0.95 0.47
CA ILE A 14 -3.94 -0.99 1.11
C ILE A 14 -4.14 -1.30 2.58
N GLY A 15 -3.44 -2.31 3.08
CA GLY A 15 -3.37 -2.67 4.50
C GLY A 15 -1.97 -2.47 5.04
N TYR A 16 -1.86 -2.11 6.31
CA TYR A 16 -0.58 -2.02 6.99
C TYR A 16 -0.69 -2.52 8.42
N ASP A 17 0.27 -3.34 8.83
CA ASP A 17 0.39 -3.90 10.16
C ASP A 17 1.66 -3.35 10.80
N LYS A 18 1.47 -2.52 11.83
CA LYS A 18 2.56 -1.76 12.44
C LYS A 18 3.48 -2.63 13.28
N ASP A 19 2.94 -3.66 13.93
CA ASP A 19 3.69 -4.57 14.79
C ASP A 19 4.64 -5.44 13.96
N SER A 20 4.14 -5.97 12.84
CA SER A 20 4.93 -6.81 11.93
C SER A 20 5.63 -6.05 10.79
N ARG A 21 5.35 -4.75 10.61
CA ARG A 21 5.84 -3.90 9.52
C ARG A 21 5.55 -4.48 8.13
N ILE A 22 4.35 -5.05 7.99
CA ILE A 22 3.88 -5.65 6.75
C ILE A 22 2.95 -4.66 6.06
N LEU A 23 3.21 -4.39 4.78
CA LEU A 23 2.33 -3.68 3.87
C LEU A 23 1.69 -4.69 2.92
N GLU A 24 0.36 -4.65 2.83
CA GLU A 24 -0.42 -5.44 1.88
C GLU A 24 -1.08 -4.51 0.87
N ILE A 25 -0.99 -4.85 -0.41
CA ILE A 25 -1.59 -4.08 -1.51
C ILE A 25 -2.45 -5.02 -2.33
N GLU A 26 -3.75 -4.73 -2.37
CA GLU A 26 -4.71 -5.40 -3.24
C GLU A 26 -4.91 -4.56 -4.51
N PHE A 27 -4.74 -5.17 -5.68
CA PHE A 27 -4.95 -4.55 -6.97
C PHE A 27 -6.36 -4.82 -7.51
N HIS A 28 -6.85 -3.99 -8.44
CA HIS A 28 -8.15 -4.23 -9.09
C HIS A 28 -8.20 -5.54 -9.90
N THR A 29 -7.05 -6.11 -10.23
CA THR A 29 -6.91 -7.45 -10.84
C THR A 29 -7.12 -8.60 -9.84
N ASN A 30 -7.38 -8.30 -8.56
CA ASN A 30 -7.39 -9.22 -7.41
C ASN A 30 -6.03 -9.87 -7.11
N GLU A 31 -4.94 -9.37 -7.71
CA GLU A 31 -3.59 -9.69 -7.23
C GLU A 31 -3.37 -9.02 -5.86
N ILE A 32 -2.69 -9.74 -4.96
CA ILE A 32 -2.27 -9.21 -3.66
C ILE A 32 -0.75 -9.31 -3.58
N LEU A 33 -0.10 -8.19 -3.29
CA LEU A 33 1.34 -8.14 -3.02
C LEU A 33 1.58 -7.78 -1.56
N ILE A 34 2.52 -8.48 -0.94
CA ILE A 34 2.89 -8.31 0.46
C ILE A 34 4.36 -7.90 0.52
N TYR A 35 4.63 -6.81 1.23
CA TYR A 35 5.97 -6.28 1.45
C TYR A 35 6.27 -6.28 2.95
N SER A 36 7.42 -6.81 3.35
CA SER A 36 7.91 -6.79 4.72
C SER A 36 8.84 -5.59 4.96
N GLU A 37 9.07 -5.28 6.23
CA GLU A 37 10.03 -4.23 6.68
C GLU A 37 9.69 -2.82 6.17
N ILE A 38 8.43 -2.57 5.80
CA ILE A 38 7.97 -1.24 5.40
C ILE A 38 7.84 -0.38 6.66
N SER A 39 8.53 0.76 6.69
CA SER A 39 8.42 1.71 7.80
C SER A 39 7.02 2.34 7.86
N PHE A 40 6.58 2.68 9.08
CA PHE A 40 5.30 3.32 9.27
C PHE A 40 5.23 4.68 8.54
N ASP A 41 6.32 5.44 8.52
CA ASP A 41 6.41 6.70 7.79
C ASP A 41 6.23 6.51 6.27
N LEU A 42 6.78 5.45 5.68
CA LEU A 42 6.61 5.14 4.26
C LEU A 42 5.14 4.79 3.96
N TYR A 43 4.48 4.03 4.84
CA TYR A 43 3.05 3.77 4.73
C TYR A 43 2.21 5.05 4.83
N VAL A 44 2.50 5.93 5.78
CA VAL A 44 1.79 7.21 5.94
C VAL A 44 1.98 8.10 4.71
N ALA A 45 3.19 8.16 4.16
CA ALA A 45 3.49 8.87 2.92
C ALA A 45 2.73 8.26 1.73
N PHE A 46 2.67 6.93 1.66
CA PHE A 46 1.93 6.22 0.62
C PHE A 46 0.42 6.53 0.69
N MET A 47 -0.17 6.47 1.88
CA MET A 47 -1.58 6.79 2.10
C MET A 47 -1.91 8.25 1.79
N SER A 48 -0.98 9.17 2.07
CA SER A 48 -1.13 10.61 1.80
C SER A 48 -0.81 11.01 0.36
N SER A 49 -0.21 10.11 -0.44
CA SER A 49 0.21 10.43 -1.80
C SER A 49 -0.99 10.75 -2.73
N PRO A 50 -0.85 11.73 -3.65
CA PRO A 50 -1.91 12.08 -4.60
C PRO A 50 -2.17 10.96 -5.63
N SER A 51 -1.18 10.10 -5.87
CA SER A 51 -1.25 9.00 -6.84
C SER A 51 -0.66 7.75 -6.22
N LYS A 52 -1.54 6.83 -5.81
CA LYS A 52 -1.13 5.55 -5.20
C LYS A 52 -0.31 4.71 -6.18
N ALA A 53 -0.73 4.69 -7.45
CA ALA A 53 -0.06 3.91 -8.48
C ALA A 53 1.38 4.40 -8.74
N GLU A 54 1.59 5.72 -8.79
CA GLU A 54 2.93 6.27 -9.00
C GLU A 54 3.80 6.13 -7.76
N PHE A 55 3.26 6.38 -6.57
CA PHE A 55 4.01 6.21 -5.33
C PHE A 55 4.51 4.77 -5.17
N TRP A 56 3.64 3.79 -5.39
CA TRP A 56 4.00 2.37 -5.34
C TRP A 56 5.15 2.03 -6.31
N ARG A 57 5.08 2.52 -7.55
CA ARG A 57 6.11 2.27 -8.57
C ARG A 57 7.46 2.93 -8.29
N GLN A 58 7.50 4.02 -7.52
CA GLN A 58 8.72 4.80 -7.28
C GLN A 58 9.41 4.45 -5.96
N TYR A 59 8.63 4.10 -4.93
CA TYR A 59 9.13 4.01 -3.56
C TYR A 59 8.96 2.64 -2.90
N ILE A 60 8.24 1.71 -3.52
CA ILE A 60 7.90 0.40 -2.92
C ILE A 60 8.32 -0.76 -3.82
N LYS A 61 7.95 -0.73 -5.10
CA LYS A 61 8.41 -1.67 -6.12
C LYS A 61 9.80 -1.30 -6.62
#